data_AF-A0A814CB51-F1
#
_entry.id   AF-A0A814CB51-F1
#
_cell.length_a   1.000
_cell.length_b   1.000
_cell.length_c   1.000
_cell.angle_alpha   90.00
_cell.angle_beta   90.00
_cell.angle_gamma   90.00
#
_symmetry.space_group_name_H-M   'P 1'
#
loop_
_entity.id
_entity.type
_entity.pdbx_description
1 polymer ?
#
loop_
_entity_poly.entity_id
_entity_poly.type
_entity_poly.pdbx_seq_one_letter_code
_entity_poly.pdbx_strand_id
1 'polypeptide(L)'
;ALGPRAAHRDFLVKDYAEQINKIAREKEVLFFDFRKAMDDYGSDYHVLLHDGLHLSKEGGDLLYQGLLQILNDNILKDLKLNYPDWKELQPNQKEINQF
;
A
#
# COMPACT_ATOMS: atom_id res chain seq x y z
N ALA A 1 -5.12 -24.84 -15.14
CA ALA A 1 -4.16 -25.37 -14.16
C ALA A 1 -2.79 -24.78 -14.44
N LEU A 2 -2.11 -24.22 -13.41
CA LEU A 2 -0.76 -23.69 -13.56
C LEU A 2 0.22 -24.84 -13.84
N GLY A 3 1.15 -24.65 -14.77
CA GLY A 3 2.17 -25.66 -15.06
C GLY A 3 3.12 -25.89 -13.88
N PRO A 4 3.85 -27.03 -13.81
CA PRO A 4 4.67 -27.41 -12.65
C PRO A 4 5.69 -26.34 -12.22
N ARG A 5 6.26 -25.60 -13.18
CA ARG A 5 7.21 -24.51 -12.91
C ARG A 5 6.55 -23.26 -12.31
N ALA A 6 5.30 -22.97 -12.70
CA ALA A 6 4.55 -21.83 -12.16
C ALA A 6 4.08 -22.12 -10.73
N ALA A 7 3.63 -23.34 -10.45
CA ALA A 7 3.29 -23.78 -9.10
C ALA A 7 4.49 -23.74 -8.14
N HIS A 8 5.67 -24.17 -8.59
CA HIS A 8 6.89 -24.08 -7.79
C HIS A 8 7.28 -22.63 -7.46
N ARG A 9 7.12 -21.70 -8.40
CA ARG A 9 7.40 -20.28 -8.18
C ARG A 9 6.40 -19.64 -7.21
N ASP A 10 5.10 -19.96 -7.30
CA ASP A 10 4.10 -19.47 -6.34
C ASP A 10 4.41 -19.94 -4.92
N PHE A 11 4.82 -21.21 -4.77
CA PHE A 11 5.26 -21.74 -3.47
C PHE A 11 6.45 -20.96 -2.89
N LEU A 12 7.48 -20.70 -3.69
CA LEU A 12 8.65 -19.93 -3.23
C LEU A 12 8.30 -18.50 -2.84
N VAL A 13 7.37 -17.86 -3.56
CA VAL A 13 6.89 -16.51 -3.22
C VAL A 13 6.13 -16.51 -1.89
N LYS A 14 5.32 -17.54 -1.63
CA LYS A 14 4.61 -17.72 -0.35
C LYS A 14 5.59 -17.91 0.81
N ASP A 15 6.54 -18.83 0.68
CA ASP A 15 7.56 -19.07 1.71
C ASP A 15 8.37 -17.80 1.99
N TYR A 16 8.77 -17.07 0.94
CA TYR A 16 9.46 -15.79 1.10
C TYR A 16 8.62 -14.77 1.88
N ALA A 17 7.35 -14.60 1.54
CA ALA A 17 6.45 -13.69 2.25
C ALA A 17 6.30 -14.08 3.73
N GLU A 18 6.18 -15.38 4.03
CA GLU A 18 6.13 -15.89 5.40
C GLU A 18 7.40 -15.58 6.20
N GLN A 19 8.58 -15.77 5.61
CA GLN A 19 9.85 -15.42 6.26
C GLN A 19 9.97 -13.92 6.53
N ILE A 20 9.57 -13.06 5.59
CA ILE A 20 9.56 -11.61 5.79
C ILE A 20 8.59 -11.22 6.92
N ASN A 21 7.41 -11.82 6.96
CA ASN A 21 6.42 -11.59 8.02
C ASN A 21 6.98 -12.01 9.39
N LYS A 22 7.70 -13.14 9.47
CA LYS A 22 8.39 -13.56 10.70
C LYS A 22 9.44 -12.54 11.14
N ILE A 23 10.28 -12.07 10.22
CA ILE A 23 11.30 -11.05 10.50
C ILE A 23 10.65 -9.74 10.98
N ALA A 24 9.55 -9.31 10.34
CA ALA A 24 8.83 -8.10 10.74
C ALA A 24 8.35 -8.18 12.19
N ARG A 25 7.81 -9.35 12.60
CA ARG A 25 7.41 -9.60 14.00
C ARG A 25 8.59 -9.58 14.96
N GLU A 26 9.68 -10.26 14.62
CA GLU A 26 10.91 -10.28 15.44
C GLU A 26 11.54 -8.89 15.60
N LYS A 27 11.37 -8.02 14.60
CA LYS A 27 11.90 -6.65 14.59
C LYS A 27 10.88 -5.61 15.08
N GLU A 28 9.68 -6.04 15.47
CA GLU A 28 8.58 -5.15 15.89
C GLU A 28 8.27 -4.06 14.84
N VAL A 29 8.39 -4.40 13.55
CA VAL A 29 8.07 -3.51 12.43
C VAL A 29 6.67 -3.80 11.94
N LEU A 30 5.87 -2.74 11.78
CA LEU A 30 4.56 -2.84 11.14
C LEU A 30 4.73 -3.29 9.69
N PHE A 31 4.05 -4.38 9.31
CA PHE A 31 4.19 -5.00 7.99
C PHE A 31 2.84 -5.38 7.42
N PHE A 32 2.64 -5.06 6.13
CA PHE A 32 1.48 -5.50 5.38
C PHE A 32 1.83 -6.73 4.54
N ASP A 33 1.20 -7.85 4.84
CA ASP A 33 1.37 -9.09 4.09
C ASP A 33 0.51 -9.07 2.81
N PHE A 34 1.07 -8.49 1.74
CA PHE A 34 0.38 -8.39 0.46
C PHE A 34 0.09 -9.76 -0.16
N ARG A 35 0.96 -10.76 0.03
CA ARG A 35 0.73 -12.10 -0.50
C ARG A 35 -0.49 -12.75 0.15
N LYS A 36 -0.62 -12.62 1.47
CA LYS A 36 -1.82 -13.04 2.19
C LYS A 36 -3.06 -12.29 1.71
N ALA A 37 -2.97 -10.97 1.52
CA ALA A 37 -4.09 -10.19 1.00
C ALA A 37 -4.55 -10.65 -0.40
N MET A 38 -3.62 -11.05 -1.27
CA MET A 38 -3.93 -11.65 -2.56
C MET A 38 -4.59 -13.04 -2.43
N ASP A 39 -4.19 -13.87 -1.46
CA ASP A 39 -4.85 -15.15 -1.19
C ASP A 39 -6.28 -14.94 -0.65
N ASP A 40 -6.46 -13.97 0.25
CA ASP A 40 -7.77 -13.60 0.80
C ASP A 40 -8.70 -12.99 -0.26
N TYR A 41 -8.14 -12.37 -1.32
CA TYR A 41 -8.90 -11.91 -2.49
C TYR A 41 -9.51 -13.07 -3.30
N GLY A 42 -8.93 -14.27 -3.21
CA GLY A 42 -9.47 -15.50 -3.77
C GLY A 42 -8.97 -15.85 -5.17
N SER A 43 -9.72 -16.71 -5.87
CA SER A 43 -9.30 -17.30 -7.17
C SER A 43 -9.03 -16.26 -8.27
N ASP A 44 -9.60 -15.07 -8.13
CA ASP A 44 -9.52 -14.01 -9.12
C ASP A 44 -8.34 -13.07 -8.89
N TYR A 45 -7.43 -13.37 -7.96
CA TYR A 45 -6.29 -12.51 -7.62
C TYR A 45 -5.43 -12.11 -8.83
N HIS A 46 -5.47 -12.86 -9.93
CA HIS A 46 -4.79 -12.50 -11.17
C HIS A 46 -5.19 -11.11 -11.69
N VAL A 47 -6.40 -10.61 -11.39
CA VAL A 47 -6.82 -9.24 -11.75
C VAL A 47 -6.03 -8.15 -11.02
N LEU A 48 -5.36 -8.50 -9.92
CA LEU A 48 -4.49 -7.60 -9.15
C LEU A 48 -3.15 -7.37 -9.85
N LEU A 49 -2.87 -8.11 -10.93
CA LEU A 49 -1.60 -8.06 -11.66
C LEU A 49 -1.86 -7.63 -13.11
N HIS A 50 -1.06 -6.70 -13.62
CA HIS A 50 -1.16 -6.22 -14.99
C HIS A 50 -0.61 -7.23 -16.00
N ASP A 51 0.58 -7.78 -15.72
CA ASP A 51 1.31 -8.69 -16.61
C ASP A 51 1.67 -10.02 -15.92
N GLY A 52 1.02 -10.31 -14.79
CA GLY A 52 1.32 -11.46 -13.95
C GLY A 52 2.45 -11.23 -12.95
N LEU A 53 3.02 -10.02 -12.87
CA LEU A 53 4.00 -9.63 -11.85
C LEU A 53 3.76 -8.22 -11.31
N HIS A 54 3.67 -7.23 -12.19
CA HIS A 54 3.43 -5.83 -11.80
C HIS A 54 1.98 -5.65 -11.37
N LEU A 55 1.74 -4.78 -10.40
CA LEU A 55 0.40 -4.49 -9.92
C LEU A 55 -0.44 -3.84 -11.02
N SER A 56 -1.69 -4.29 -11.14
CA SER A 56 -2.73 -3.55 -11.84
C SER A 56 -3.18 -2.35 -11.00
N LYS A 57 -4.16 -1.59 -11.49
CA LYS A 57 -4.82 -0.56 -10.68
C LYS A 57 -5.44 -1.17 -9.42
N GLU A 58 -6.17 -2.27 -9.59
CA GLU A 58 -6.84 -2.99 -8.51
C GLU A 58 -5.84 -3.55 -7.48
N GLY A 59 -4.69 -4.04 -7.95
CA GLY A 59 -3.59 -4.45 -7.07
C GLY A 59 -2.97 -3.29 -6.30
N GLY A 60 -2.80 -2.15 -6.96
CA GLY A 60 -2.35 -0.91 -6.33
C GLY A 60 -3.33 -0.40 -5.27
N ASP A 61 -4.63 -0.45 -5.56
CA ASP A 61 -5.68 -0.06 -4.61
C ASP A 61 -5.69 -0.99 -3.39
N LEU A 62 -5.54 -2.31 -3.58
CA LEU A 62 -5.42 -3.25 -2.47
C LEU A 62 -4.19 -2.95 -1.58
N LEU A 63 -3.05 -2.65 -2.21
CA LEU A 63 -1.84 -2.25 -1.50
C LEU A 63 -2.06 -0.97 -0.68
N TYR A 64 -2.66 0.04 -1.32
CA TYR A 64 -2.97 1.32 -0.68
C TYR A 64 -3.87 1.14 0.54
N GLN A 65 -4.98 0.40 0.42
CA GLN A 65 -5.90 0.20 1.53
C GLN A 65 -5.24 -0.53 2.72
N GLY A 66 -4.43 -1.56 2.45
CA GLY A 66 -3.72 -2.28 3.50
C GLY A 66 -2.69 -1.40 4.24
N LEU A 67 -1.91 -0.61 3.50
CA LEU A 67 -0.97 0.32 4.10
C LEU A 67 -1.68 1.46 4.85
N LEU A 68 -2.75 2.01 4.28
CA LEU A 68 -3.54 3.06 4.92
C LEU A 68 -4.13 2.60 6.24
N GLN A 69 -4.60 1.34 6.33
CA GLN A 69 -5.08 0.76 7.59
C GLN A 69 -3.97 0.72 8.64
N ILE A 70 -2.77 0.25 8.28
CA ILE A 70 -1.60 0.27 9.18
C ILE A 70 -1.30 1.68 9.66
N LEU A 71 -1.30 2.65 8.75
CA LEU A 71 -1.06 4.05 9.08
C LEU A 71 -2.16 4.61 10.01
N ASN A 72 -3.44 4.36 9.72
CA ASN A 72 -4.57 4.83 10.54
C ASN A 72 -4.52 4.28 11.96
N ASP A 73 -4.23 2.98 12.11
CA ASP A 73 -4.24 2.31 13.40
C ASP A 73 -3.05 2.73 14.29
N ASN A 74 -1.92 3.10 13.67
CA ASN A 74 -0.64 3.23 14.39
C ASN A 74 0.05 4.60 14.29
N ILE A 75 -0.20 5.41 13.24
CA ILE A 75 0.66 6.56 12.89
C ILE A 75 -0.13 7.87 12.68
N LEU A 76 -1.31 7.84 12.04
CA LEU A 76 -1.98 9.04 11.51
C LEU A 76 -2.58 9.97 12.57
N LYS A 77 -2.59 9.59 13.85
CA LYS A 77 -3.12 10.44 14.94
C LYS A 77 -2.35 11.76 15.12
N ASP A 78 -1.11 11.82 14.62
CA ASP A 78 -0.19 12.94 14.87
C ASP A 78 0.11 13.81 13.63
N LEU A 79 -0.54 13.55 12.49
CA LEU A 79 -0.27 14.30 11.26
C LEU A 79 -0.92 15.69 11.30
N LYS A 80 -0.09 16.70 11.57
CA LYS A 80 -0.47 18.11 11.47
C LYS A 80 -0.26 18.60 10.04
N LEU A 81 -1.27 19.26 9.48
CA LEU A 81 -1.10 20.07 8.29
C LEU A 81 -0.26 21.29 8.67
N ASN A 82 0.93 21.40 8.07
CA ASN A 82 1.88 22.48 8.36
C ASN A 82 1.49 23.82 7.72
N TYR A 83 0.43 23.85 6.93
CA TYR A 83 -0.01 25.03 6.20
C TYR A 83 -1.52 25.22 6.40
N PRO A 84 -1.98 26.48 6.55
CA PRO A 84 -3.39 26.79 6.64
C PRO A 84 -4.11 26.43 5.32
N ASP A 85 -5.43 26.26 5.38
CA ASP A 85 -6.24 26.10 4.18
C ASP A 85 -6.04 27.35 3.29
N TRP A 86 -5.93 27.17 1.97
CA TRP A 86 -5.76 28.28 1.04
C TRP A 86 -6.92 29.29 1.13
N LYS A 87 -8.11 28.85 1.58
CA LYS A 87 -9.27 29.71 1.84
C LYS A 87 -9.07 30.65 3.03
N GLU A 88 -8.15 30.32 3.93
CA GLU A 88 -7.81 31.12 5.10
C GLU A 88 -6.67 32.11 4.81
N LEU A 89 -6.03 32.00 3.64
CA LEU A 89 -5.00 32.94 3.21
C LEU A 89 -5.66 34.25 2.80
N GLN A 90 -5.29 35.34 3.48
CA GLN A 90 -5.62 36.69 3.05
C GLN A 90 -4.69 37.06 1.89
N PRO A 91 -5.21 37.55 0.76
CA PRO A 91 -4.38 37.95 -0.36
C PRO A 91 -3.47 39.12 0.05
N ASN A 92 -2.24 39.12 -0.47
CA ASN A 92 -1.29 40.18 -0.19
C ASN A 92 -1.76 41.49 -0.83
N GLN A 93 -2.27 42.42 -0.01
CA GLN A 93 -2.78 43.70 -0.50
C GLN A 93 -1.72 44.53 -1.25
N LYS A 94 -0.42 44.34 -0.95
CA LYS A 94 0.65 45.02 -1.69
C LYS A 94 0.81 44.52 -3.12
N GLU A 95 0.50 43.25 -3.40
CA GLU A 95 0.53 42.68 -4.75
C GLU A 95 -0.72 43.06 -5.54
N ILE A 96 -1.87 43.14 -4.87
CA ILE A 96 -3.14 43.59 -5.47
C ILE A 96 -3.02 45.04 -5.96
N ASN A 97 -2.40 45.92 -5.17
CA ASN A 97 -2.30 47.35 -5.48
C ASN A 97 -1.28 47.70 -6.59
N GLN A 98 -0.63 46.71 -7.21
CA GLN A 98 0.34 46.92 -8.30
C GLN A 98 -0.27 46.80 -9.71
N PHE A 99 -1.57 46.49 -9.80
CA PHE A 99 -2.36 46.44 -11.03
C PHE A 99 -3.52 47.42 -10.95
#